data_AF-A0A2F0ATL9-F1
#
_entry.id   AF-A0A2F0ATL9-F1
#
_cell.length_a   1.000
_cell.length_b   1.000
_cell.length_c   1.000
_cell.angle_alpha   90.00
_cell.angle_beta   90.00
_cell.angle_gamma   90.00
#
_symmetry.space_group_name_H-M   'P 1'
#
loop_
_entity.id
_entity.type
_entity.pdbx_description
1 polymer ?
#
loop_
_entity_poly.entity_id
_entity_poly.type
_entity_poly.pdbx_seq_one_letter_code
_entity_poly.pdbx_strand_id
1 'polypeptide(L)'
;MPRHHLYVCLQGSLSLRNHLAFRTYLRAHPDAVTAYGELKYQLAKIYVDDMAGYVEGKTKFIVGILAKQGFSAGDITEMIEGNEA
;
A
#
# COMPACT_ATOMS: atom_id res chain seq x y z
N MET A 1 14.76 -21.10 1.08
CA MET A 1 14.47 -19.76 1.63
C MET A 1 13.27 -19.18 0.89
N PRO A 2 12.34 -18.44 1.53
CA PRO A 2 11.20 -17.84 0.84
C PRO A 2 11.65 -16.76 -0.17
N ARG A 3 10.77 -16.35 -1.10
CA ARG A 3 11.04 -15.19 -1.97
C ARG A 3 10.98 -13.90 -1.13
N HIS A 4 11.84 -12.95 -1.46
CA HIS A 4 11.94 -11.68 -0.73
C HIS A 4 11.80 -10.51 -1.70
N HIS A 5 11.11 -9.46 -1.25
CA HIS A 5 11.01 -8.18 -1.94
C HIS A 5 11.90 -7.20 -1.17
N LEU A 6 12.87 -6.58 -1.85
CA LEU A 6 13.78 -5.60 -1.25
C LEU A 6 13.52 -4.24 -1.87
N TYR A 7 13.18 -3.26 -1.03
CA TYR A 7 13.02 -1.86 -1.43
C TYR A 7 14.26 -1.07 -1.01
N VAL A 8 14.96 -0.49 -1.99
CA VAL A 8 16.09 0.42 -1.75
C VAL A 8 15.59 1.84 -1.99
N CYS A 9 15.60 2.67 -0.96
CA CYS A 9 15.04 4.03 -1.03
C CYS A 9 16.06 5.05 -0.53
N LEU A 10 16.09 6.23 -1.19
CA LEU A 10 16.82 7.38 -0.68
C LEU A 10 16.18 7.89 0.62
N GLN A 11 17.01 8.43 1.51
CA GLN A 11 16.54 9.03 2.74
C GLN A 11 15.56 10.18 2.43
N GLY A 12 14.41 10.19 3.10
CA GLY A 12 13.37 11.21 2.91
C GLY A 12 12.54 11.06 1.63
N SER A 13 12.81 10.06 0.78
CA SER A 13 12.06 9.87 -0.46
C SER A 13 10.58 9.59 -0.20
N LEU A 14 9.74 9.92 -1.18
CA LEU A 14 8.31 9.69 -1.10
C LEU A 14 7.98 8.21 -0.86
N SER A 15 8.65 7.29 -1.54
CA SER A 15 8.48 5.84 -1.38
C SER A 15 8.78 5.39 0.05
N LEU A 16 9.88 5.89 0.65
CA LEU A 16 10.23 5.56 2.03
C LEU A 16 9.19 6.12 3.01
N ARG A 17 8.78 7.38 2.83
CA ARG A 17 7.75 8.02 3.68
C ARG A 17 6.44 7.25 3.61
N ASN A 18 5.97 6.88 2.42
CA ASN A 18 4.77 6.07 2.21
C ASN A 18 4.83 4.76 2.99
N HIS A 19 5.88 3.94 2.76
CA HIS A 19 6.01 2.64 3.40
C HIS A 19 6.01 2.74 4.94
N LEU A 20 6.73 3.72 5.49
CA LEU A 20 6.79 3.93 6.93
C LEU A 20 5.45 4.43 7.49
N ALA A 21 4.79 5.37 6.82
CA ALA A 21 3.52 5.93 7.27
C ALA A 21 2.42 4.87 7.28
N PHE A 22 2.26 4.11 6.20
CA PHE A 22 1.25 3.05 6.12
C PHE A 22 1.48 1.96 7.18
N ARG A 23 2.73 1.50 7.33
CA ARG A 23 3.10 0.52 8.37
C ARG A 23 2.81 1.04 9.77
N THR A 24 3.17 2.29 10.05
CA THR A 24 2.99 2.90 11.37
C THR A 24 1.51 3.05 11.70
N TYR A 25 0.70 3.49 10.73
CA TYR A 25 -0.74 3.60 10.88
C TYR A 25 -1.38 2.25 11.25
N LEU A 26 -1.08 1.19 10.48
CA LEU A 26 -1.63 -0.14 10.75
C LEU A 26 -1.25 -0.65 12.14
N ARG A 27 -0.02 -0.41 12.61
CA ARG A 27 0.39 -0.84 13.97
C ARG A 27 -0.38 -0.14 15.09
N ALA A 28 -0.90 1.05 14.84
CA ALA A 28 -1.67 1.81 15.82
C ALA A 28 -3.19 1.59 15.72
N HIS A 29 -3.69 0.95 14.66
CA HIS A 29 -5.12 0.80 14.36
C HIS A 29 -5.47 -0.67 14.06
N PRO A 30 -5.79 -1.48 15.09
CA PRO A 30 -6.11 -2.90 14.93
C PRO A 30 -7.33 -3.18 14.04
N ASP A 31 -8.30 -2.27 14.01
CA ASP A 31 -9.45 -2.27 13.13
C ASP A 31 -9.03 -2.16 11.65
N ALA A 32 -8.12 -1.23 11.34
CA ALA A 32 -7.58 -1.07 10.00
C ALA A 32 -6.76 -2.29 9.55
N VAL A 33 -6.04 -2.96 10.46
CA VAL A 33 -5.34 -4.22 10.17
C VAL A 33 -6.32 -5.32 9.77
N THR A 34 -7.41 -5.45 10.53
CA THR A 34 -8.45 -6.45 10.26
C THR A 34 -9.09 -6.19 8.89
N ALA A 35 -9.54 -4.96 8.64
CA ALA A 35 -10.14 -4.56 7.38
C ALA A 35 -9.19 -4.76 6.18
N TYR A 36 -7.91 -4.41 6.34
CA TYR A 36 -6.91 -4.60 5.28
C TYR A 36 -6.61 -6.09 5.04
N GLY A 37 -6.60 -6.90 6.10
CA GLY A 37 -6.46 -8.36 6.01
C GLY A 37 -7.60 -8.98 5.21
N GLU A 38 -8.84 -8.66 5.58
CA GLU A 38 -10.05 -9.13 4.91
C GLU A 38 -10.07 -8.71 3.44
N LEU A 39 -9.74 -7.44 3.15
CA LEU A 39 -9.64 -6.94 1.78
C LEU A 39 -8.66 -7.79 0.95
N LYS A 40 -7.45 -8.06 1.47
CA LYS A 40 -6.47 -8.90 0.76
C LYS A 40 -7.00 -10.31 0.51
N TYR A 41 -7.68 -10.91 1.48
CA TYR A 41 -8.28 -12.23 1.30
C TYR A 41 -9.36 -12.24 0.22
N GLN A 42 -10.21 -11.21 0.16
CA GLN A 42 -11.24 -11.12 -0.89
C GLN A 42 -10.61 -10.89 -2.27
N LEU A 43 -9.65 -9.97 -2.37
CA LEU A 43 -8.97 -9.68 -3.63
C LEU A 43 -8.21 -10.90 -4.15
N ALA A 44 -7.54 -11.67 -3.27
CA ALA A 44 -6.85 -12.90 -3.67
C ALA A 44 -7.79 -13.98 -4.21
N LYS A 45 -9.07 -13.98 -3.81
CA LYS A 45 -10.09 -14.89 -4.35
C LYS A 45 -10.65 -14.40 -5.70
N ILE A 46 -10.75 -13.09 -5.89
CA ILE A 46 -11.28 -12.48 -7.12
C ILE A 46 -10.23 -12.49 -8.23
N TYR A 47 -9.00 -12.14 -7.90
CA TYR A 47 -7.88 -11.94 -8.83
C TYR A 47 -6.84 -13.04 -8.67
N VAL A 48 -7.22 -14.29 -8.93
CA VAL A 48 -6.38 -15.48 -8.71
C VAL A 48 -5.12 -15.47 -9.60
N ASP A 49 -5.31 -15.13 -10.87
CA ASP A 49 -4.24 -15.09 -11.88
C ASP A 49 -3.92 -13.66 -12.36
N ASP A 50 -4.48 -12.65 -11.68
CA ASP A 50 -4.34 -11.24 -12.04
C ASP A 50 -3.69 -10.46 -10.91
N MET A 51 -2.35 -10.39 -10.96
CA MET A 51 -1.61 -9.63 -9.95
C MET A 51 -1.86 -8.12 -10.05
N ALA A 52 -2.14 -7.60 -11.26
CA ALA A 52 -2.39 -6.17 -11.46
C ALA A 52 -3.71 -5.76 -10.78
N GLY A 53 -4.80 -6.49 -11.03
CA GLY A 53 -6.09 -6.27 -10.38
C GLY A 53 -6.01 -6.44 -8.85
N TYR A 54 -5.21 -7.40 -8.35
CA TYR A 54 -4.95 -7.53 -6.92
C TYR A 54 -4.23 -6.30 -6.33
N VAL A 55 -3.23 -5.76 -7.03
CA VAL A 55 -2.50 -4.55 -6.59
C VAL A 55 -3.43 -3.34 -6.60
N GLU A 56 -4.13 -3.11 -7.71
CA GLU A 56 -5.07 -2.00 -7.89
C GLU A 56 -6.19 -2.02 -6.84
N GLY A 57 -6.75 -3.20 -6.55
CA GLY A 57 -7.80 -3.36 -5.55
C GLY A 57 -7.38 -2.91 -4.13
N LYS A 58 -6.09 -2.96 -3.81
CA LYS A 58 -5.57 -2.43 -2.52
C LYS A 58 -5.32 -0.93 -2.55
N THR A 59 -5.10 -0.34 -3.73
CA THR A 59 -4.67 1.06 -3.89
C THR A 59 -5.64 2.01 -3.19
N LYS A 60 -6.95 1.86 -3.42
CA LYS A 60 -7.97 2.73 -2.80
C LYS A 60 -7.89 2.75 -1.27
N PHE A 61 -7.67 1.59 -0.65
CA PHE A 61 -7.56 1.47 0.81
C PHE A 61 -6.28 2.12 1.33
N ILE A 62 -5.14 1.85 0.68
CA ILE A 62 -3.83 2.38 1.05
C ILE A 62 -3.84 3.91 0.95
N VAL A 63 -4.30 4.44 -0.19
CA VAL A 63 -4.40 5.88 -0.44
C VAL A 63 -5.30 6.58 0.59
N GLY A 64 -6.43 5.96 0.94
CA GLY A 64 -7.33 6.50 1.96
C GLY A 64 -6.68 6.63 3.34
N ILE A 65 -5.74 5.74 3.68
CA ILE A 65 -4.95 5.84 4.91
C ILE A 65 -3.87 6.91 4.78
N LEU A 66 -3.16 6.96 3.66
CA LEU A 66 -2.09 7.94 3.44
C LEU A 66 -2.63 9.38 3.44
N ALA A 67 -3.81 9.62 2.87
CA ALA A 67 -4.46 10.92 2.96
C ALA A 67 -4.67 11.36 4.43
N LYS A 68 -5.03 10.44 5.34
CA LYS A 68 -5.14 10.71 6.78
C LYS A 68 -3.79 10.96 7.46
N GLN A 69 -2.69 10.51 6.85
CA GLN A 69 -1.32 10.73 7.35
C GLN A 69 -0.67 12.00 6.77
N GLY A 70 -1.43 12.83 6.05
CA GLY A 70 -0.97 14.13 5.55
C GLY A 70 -0.27 14.09 4.19
N PHE A 71 -0.46 13.02 3.41
CA PHE A 71 0.00 12.99 2.02
C PHE A 71 -0.91 13.82 1.14
N SER A 72 -0.33 14.64 0.27
CA SER A 72 -1.07 15.47 -0.68
C SER A 72 -1.61 14.63 -1.84
N ALA A 73 -2.55 15.20 -2.61
CA ALA A 73 -3.03 14.57 -3.83
C ALA A 73 -1.90 14.35 -4.86
N GLY A 74 -0.94 15.29 -4.95
CA GLY A 74 0.23 15.16 -5.82
C GLY A 74 1.14 14.01 -5.40
N ASP A 75 1.41 13.88 -4.09
CA ASP A 75 2.16 12.74 -3.54
C ASP A 75 1.48 11.40 -3.89
N ILE A 76 0.15 11.34 -3.78
CA ILE A 76 -0.62 10.13 -4.06
C ILE A 76 -0.55 9.75 -5.55
N THR A 77 -0.67 10.73 -6.45
CA THR A 77 -0.56 10.49 -7.90
C THR A 77 0.83 9.92 -8.25
N GLU A 78 1.90 10.54 -7.76
CA GLU A 78 3.27 10.07 -8.00
C GLU A 78 3.51 8.63 -7.50
N MET A 79 2.90 8.26 -6.37
CA MET A 79 2.98 6.88 -5.85
C MET A 79 2.22 5.85 -6.68
N ILE A 80 1.09 6.24 -7.29
CA ILE A 80 0.29 5.33 -8.11
C ILE A 80 1.04 5.06 -9.41
N GLU A 81 1.53 6.11 -10.07
CA GLU A 81 2.33 6.02 -11.30
C GLU A 81 3.62 5.20 -11.08
N GLY A 82 4.26 5.35 -9.92
CA GLY A 82 5.48 4.60 -9.57
C GLY A 82 5.29 3.08 -9.38
N ASN A 83 4.05 2.56 -9.35
CA ASN A 83 3.80 1.11 -9.26
C ASN A 83 3.66 0.42 -10.63
N GLU A 84 3.65 1.19 -11.73
CA GLU A 84 3.47 0.68 -13.09
C GLU A 84 4.80 0.48 -13.85
N ALA A 85 5.94 0.72 -13.19
CA ALA A 85 7.30 0.65 -13.77
C ALA A 85 8.04 -0.67 -13.47
#